data_AF-A0A4U0PER2-F1
#
_entry.id   AF-A0A4U0PER2-F1
#
_cell.length_a   1.000
_cell.length_b   1.000
_cell.length_c   1.000
_cell.angle_alpha   90.00
_cell.angle_beta   90.00
_cell.angle_gamma   90.00
#
_symmetry.space_group_name_H-M   'P 1'
#
loop_
_entity.id
_entity.type
_entity.pdbx_description
1 polymer ?
#
loop_
_entity_poly.entity_id
_entity_poly.type
_entity_poly.pdbx_seq_one_letter_code
_entity_poly.pdbx_strand_id
1 'polypeptide(L)'
;MRILLISIFTLLSPFTFAQNQDSTRQKDIQLIKKFIADLGNENIAVDVILSQYIKVDHPSNETYDYLEVSLEEVRINVLYKHIADITYIPYANMPRKEIRDIDPEELDINRMYFLQYKKRQVLAVYIEKDKIASFTLVSKGNNLAHFVTY
;
A
#
# COMPACT_ATOMS: atom_id res chain seq x y z
N MET A 1 -31.68 43.30 38.32
CA MET A 1 -32.01 42.89 36.94
C MET A 1 -30.69 42.70 36.20
N ARG A 2 -30.35 41.45 35.84
CA ARG A 2 -30.43 40.89 34.46
C ARG A 2 -29.47 41.66 33.53
N ILE A 3 -28.36 41.08 33.07
CA ILE A 3 -28.20 40.21 31.88
C ILE A 3 -26.71 39.71 31.94
N LEU A 4 -26.30 38.45 32.18
CA LEU A 4 -26.33 37.20 31.34
C LEU A 4 -25.83 37.48 29.91
N LEU A 5 -24.66 37.07 29.41
CA LEU A 5 -24.32 35.69 28.98
C LEU A 5 -23.03 35.73 28.14
N ILE A 6 -22.21 34.69 28.32
CA ILE A 6 -21.47 33.91 27.30
C ILE A 6 -20.39 34.64 26.47
N SER A 7 -19.14 34.30 26.80
CA SER A 7 -18.02 34.24 25.85
C SER A 7 -17.34 32.86 25.96
N ILE A 8 -18.06 31.79 25.64
CA ILE A 8 -17.50 30.44 25.43
C ILE A 8 -17.99 29.97 24.06
N PHE A 9 -17.26 30.34 23.02
CA PHE A 9 -17.35 29.84 21.64
C PHE A 9 -16.07 30.43 20.99
N THR A 10 -15.01 29.70 20.64
CA THR A 10 -14.93 28.47 19.85
C THR A 10 -13.57 27.78 20.08
N LEU A 11 -13.58 26.61 20.71
CA LEU A 11 -12.54 25.58 20.53
C LEU A 11 -13.21 24.41 19.80
N LEU A 12 -13.67 24.64 18.57
CA LEU A 12 -14.11 23.56 17.69
C LEU A 12 -12.88 22.97 17.01
N SER A 13 -12.28 22.05 17.74
CA SER A 13 -11.46 20.92 17.34
C SER A 13 -11.53 20.51 15.85
N PRO A 14 -10.42 20.60 15.08
CA PRO A 14 -10.25 19.85 13.83
C PRO A 14 -9.72 18.41 14.08
N PHE A 15 -10.12 17.73 15.16
CA PHE A 15 -9.58 16.41 15.53
C PHE A 15 -10.19 15.23 14.76
N THR A 16 -11.33 15.41 14.08
CA THR A 16 -12.05 14.29 13.42
C THR A 16 -11.40 13.80 12.13
N PHE A 17 -10.66 14.66 11.42
CA PHE A 17 -10.03 14.29 10.14
C PHE A 17 -8.76 13.45 10.31
N ALA A 18 -7.93 13.73 11.33
CA ALA A 18 -6.73 12.97 11.60
C ALA A 18 -7.02 11.52 12.02
N GLN A 19 -8.07 11.30 12.83
CA GLN A 19 -8.43 9.98 13.33
C GLN A 19 -8.89 9.03 12.21
N ASN A 20 -9.64 9.52 11.23
CA ASN A 20 -10.08 8.70 10.09
C ASN A 20 -8.91 8.25 9.22
N GLN A 21 -7.93 9.12 8.97
CA GLN A 21 -6.77 8.80 8.14
C GLN A 21 -5.86 7.76 8.80
N ASP A 22 -5.63 7.85 10.12
CA ASP A 22 -4.86 6.84 10.85
C ASP A 22 -5.55 5.47 10.88
N SER A 23 -6.87 5.44 11.05
CA SER A 23 -7.63 4.18 11.03
C SER A 23 -7.57 3.50 9.66
N THR A 24 -7.66 4.29 8.59
CA THR A 24 -7.58 3.82 7.20
C THR A 24 -6.18 3.26 6.90
N ARG A 25 -5.13 3.98 7.32
CA ARG A 25 -3.75 3.53 7.19
C ARG A 25 -3.48 2.21 7.91
N GLN A 26 -4.03 2.04 9.11
CA GLN A 26 -3.88 0.78 9.86
C GLN A 26 -4.54 -0.39 9.13
N LYS A 27 -5.73 -0.19 8.55
CA LYS A 27 -6.41 -1.21 7.73
C LYS A 27 -5.59 -1.59 6.51
N ASP A 28 -5.05 -0.62 5.79
CA ASP A 28 -4.21 -0.87 4.61
C ASP A 28 -2.95 -1.65 4.98
N ILE A 29 -2.25 -1.25 6.04
CA ILE A 29 -1.06 -1.97 6.51
C ILE A 29 -1.43 -3.40 6.91
N GLN A 30 -2.58 -3.63 7.54
CA GLN A 30 -3.04 -4.98 7.87
C GLN A 30 -3.36 -5.81 6.62
N LEU A 31 -3.99 -5.22 5.61
CA LEU A 31 -4.22 -5.86 4.31
C LEU A 31 -2.91 -6.28 3.65
N ILE A 32 -1.94 -5.35 3.57
CA ILE A 32 -0.62 -5.61 2.98
C ILE A 32 0.13 -6.69 3.78
N LYS A 33 0.05 -6.67 5.11
CA LYS A 33 0.67 -7.73 5.95
C LYS A 33 0.10 -9.11 5.65
N LYS A 34 -1.22 -9.23 5.51
CA LYS A 34 -1.87 -10.50 5.16
C LYS A 34 -1.47 -10.96 3.75
N PHE A 35 -1.48 -10.05 2.79
CA PHE A 35 -1.01 -10.29 1.42
C PHE A 35 0.43 -10.84 1.39
N ILE A 36 1.36 -10.21 2.11
CA ILE A 36 2.76 -10.65 2.18
C ILE A 36 2.92 -11.97 2.93
N ALA A 37 2.14 -12.19 3.99
CA ALA A 37 2.15 -13.44 4.72
C ALA A 37 1.67 -14.63 3.85
N ASP A 38 0.59 -14.43 3.10
CA ASP A 38 0.06 -15.44 2.19
C ASP A 38 0.99 -15.69 1.00
N LEU A 39 1.62 -14.64 0.45
CA LEU A 39 2.68 -14.78 -0.54
C LEU A 39 3.88 -15.57 -0.02
N GLY A 40 4.23 -15.40 1.25
CA GLY A 40 5.28 -16.17 1.90
C GLY A 40 4.91 -17.61 2.25
N ASN A 41 3.67 -18.06 1.94
CA ASN A 41 3.20 -19.41 2.21
C ASN A 41 3.12 -20.21 0.90
N GLU A 42 4.08 -21.12 0.72
CA GLU A 42 4.16 -21.99 -0.47
C GLU A 42 2.94 -22.91 -0.66
N ASN A 43 2.12 -23.10 0.38
CA ASN A 43 0.91 -23.92 0.30
C ASN A 43 -0.31 -23.18 -0.27
N ILE A 44 -0.24 -21.86 -0.43
CA ILE A 44 -1.31 -21.07 -1.04
C ILE A 44 -0.93 -20.82 -2.49
N ALA A 45 -1.79 -21.23 -3.43
CA ALA A 45 -1.57 -21.01 -4.85
C ALA A 45 -1.67 -19.52 -5.21
N VAL A 46 -0.90 -19.06 -6.22
CA VAL A 46 -0.83 -17.63 -6.57
C VAL A 46 -2.16 -17.08 -7.09
N ASP A 47 -2.90 -17.86 -7.87
CA ASP A 47 -4.24 -17.53 -8.35
C ASP A 47 -5.23 -17.22 -7.20
N VAL A 48 -5.14 -17.96 -6.08
CA VAL A 48 -5.91 -17.70 -4.87
C VAL A 48 -5.54 -16.36 -4.25
N ILE A 49 -4.23 -16.05 -4.15
CA ILE A 49 -3.73 -14.77 -3.64
C ILE A 49 -4.19 -13.63 -4.54
N LEU A 50 -4.09 -13.80 -5.86
CA LEU A 50 -4.55 -12.84 -6.86
C LEU A 50 -6.01 -12.49 -6.63
N SER A 51 -6.88 -13.51 -6.60
CA SER A 51 -8.32 -13.36 -6.38
C SER A 51 -8.66 -12.66 -5.05
N GLN A 52 -7.94 -13.02 -3.99
CA GLN A 52 -8.20 -12.53 -2.64
C GLN A 52 -7.79 -11.06 -2.46
N TYR A 53 -6.62 -10.68 -2.98
CA TYR A 53 -5.98 -9.40 -2.63
C TYR A 53 -5.98 -8.37 -3.75
N ILE A 54 -5.94 -8.80 -5.02
CA ILE A 54 -5.74 -7.91 -6.16
C ILE A 54 -7.10 -7.45 -6.71
N LYS A 55 -7.16 -6.17 -7.08
CA LYS A 55 -8.27 -5.55 -7.83
C LYS A 55 -7.88 -5.54 -9.30
N VAL A 56 -8.80 -5.99 -10.16
CA VAL A 56 -8.65 -6.01 -11.60
C VAL A 56 -9.91 -5.39 -12.20
N ASP A 57 -9.78 -4.16 -12.69
CA ASP A 57 -10.83 -3.43 -13.39
C ASP A 57 -10.67 -3.76 -14.88
N HIS A 58 -11.58 -4.60 -15.40
CA HIS A 58 -11.57 -5.18 -16.76
C HIS A 58 -10.72 -6.45 -16.88
N PRO A 59 -11.17 -7.57 -16.28
CA PRO A 59 -10.47 -8.83 -16.35
C PRO A 59 -10.30 -9.32 -17.80
N SER A 60 -9.06 -9.65 -18.17
CA SER A 60 -8.73 -10.39 -19.39
C SER A 60 -7.79 -11.54 -19.04
N ASN A 61 -7.77 -12.60 -19.85
CA ASN A 61 -6.85 -13.72 -19.61
C ASN A 61 -5.40 -13.25 -19.63
N GLU A 62 -5.04 -12.36 -20.55
CA GLU A 62 -3.70 -11.78 -20.62
C GLU A 62 -3.34 -10.97 -19.35
N THR A 63 -4.28 -10.21 -18.81
CA THR A 63 -4.08 -9.47 -17.55
C THR A 63 -3.85 -10.43 -16.38
N TYR A 64 -4.63 -11.52 -16.29
CA TYR A 64 -4.45 -12.51 -15.23
C TYR A 64 -3.13 -13.25 -15.37
N ASP A 65 -2.78 -13.71 -16.56
CA ASP A 65 -1.50 -14.40 -16.83
C ASP A 65 -0.32 -13.50 -16.43
N TYR A 66 -0.36 -12.22 -16.81
CA TYR A 66 0.65 -11.23 -16.42
C TYR A 66 0.73 -11.04 -14.90
N LEU A 67 -0.42 -10.92 -14.23
CA LEU A 67 -0.49 -10.70 -12.79
C LEU A 67 -0.02 -11.92 -11.99
N GLU A 68 -0.35 -13.13 -12.44
CA GLU A 68 0.15 -14.36 -11.82
C GLU A 68 1.67 -14.44 -11.88
N VAL A 69 2.27 -14.18 -13.06
CA VAL A 69 3.72 -14.13 -13.22
C VAL A 69 4.33 -13.05 -12.32
N SER A 70 3.75 -11.86 -12.29
CA SER A 70 4.22 -10.76 -11.45
C SER A 70 4.15 -11.09 -9.96
N LEU A 71 3.09 -11.78 -9.52
CA LEU A 71 2.96 -12.25 -8.13
C LEU A 71 3.96 -13.35 -7.79
N GLU A 72 4.27 -14.25 -8.72
CA GLU A 72 5.33 -15.25 -8.54
C GLU A 72 6.70 -14.60 -8.34
N GLU A 73 7.03 -13.55 -9.10
CA GLU A 73 8.27 -12.80 -8.90
C GLU A 73 8.34 -12.14 -7.52
N VAL A 74 7.21 -11.60 -7.05
CA VAL A 74 7.09 -11.05 -5.69
C VAL A 74 7.24 -12.15 -4.65
N ARG A 75 6.57 -13.29 -4.83
CA ARG A 75 6.67 -14.47 -3.95
C ARG A 75 8.12 -14.90 -3.79
N ILE A 76 8.83 -15.11 -4.90
CA ILE A 76 10.25 -15.46 -4.90
C ILE A 76 11.06 -14.42 -4.11
N ASN A 77 10.79 -13.13 -4.30
CA ASN A 77 11.46 -12.07 -3.54
C ASN A 77 11.16 -12.10 -2.04
N VAL A 78 9.94 -12.47 -1.64
CA VAL A 78 9.49 -12.51 -0.25
C VAL A 78 9.96 -13.78 0.47
N LEU A 79 9.91 -14.95 -0.17
CA LEU A 79 10.24 -16.25 0.43
C LEU A 79 11.64 -16.28 1.08
N TYR A 80 12.62 -15.63 0.47
CA TYR A 80 13.99 -15.56 1.02
C TYR A 80 14.18 -14.48 2.09
N LYS A 81 13.12 -13.82 2.55
CA LYS A 81 13.16 -12.75 3.55
C LYS A 81 12.42 -13.19 4.80
N HIS A 82 12.95 -12.82 5.96
CA HIS A 82 12.18 -12.91 7.19
C HIS A 82 11.08 -11.84 7.15
N ILE A 83 9.83 -12.27 6.97
CA ILE A 83 8.67 -11.37 6.84
C ILE A 83 8.55 -10.41 8.03
N ALA A 84 8.94 -10.85 9.23
CA ALA A 84 8.95 -10.04 10.44
C ALA A 84 9.87 -8.80 10.35
N ASP A 85 10.88 -8.83 9.48
CA ASP A 85 11.83 -7.72 9.27
C ASP A 85 11.37 -6.75 8.17
N ILE A 86 10.22 -7.01 7.54
CA ILE A 86 9.65 -6.12 6.53
C ILE A 86 9.00 -4.93 7.23
N THR A 87 9.43 -3.74 6.82
CA THR A 87 8.85 -2.47 7.27
C THR A 87 7.88 -1.95 6.21
N TYR A 88 6.76 -1.39 6.67
CA TYR A 88 5.68 -0.89 5.81
C TYR A 88 5.61 0.63 5.98
N ILE A 89 6.04 1.36 4.96
CA ILE A 89 6.27 2.81 5.03
C ILE A 89 5.22 3.50 4.15
N PRO A 90 4.31 4.32 4.71
CA PRO A 90 3.42 5.14 3.91
C PRO A 90 4.21 6.14 3.06
N TYR A 91 3.70 6.52 1.89
CA TYR A 91 4.35 7.50 1.01
C TYR A 91 4.77 8.79 1.72
N ALA A 92 3.90 9.34 2.57
CA ALA A 92 4.17 10.56 3.34
C ALA A 92 5.41 10.48 4.25
N ASN A 93 5.82 9.26 4.63
CA ASN A 93 6.96 9.01 5.52
C ASN A 93 8.24 8.62 4.77
N MET A 94 8.18 8.50 3.43
CA MET A 94 9.36 8.14 2.66
C MET A 94 10.34 9.32 2.53
N PRO A 95 11.66 9.03 2.49
CA PRO A 95 12.64 10.06 2.17
C PRO A 95 12.37 10.64 0.77
N ARG A 96 12.31 11.97 0.65
CA ARG A 96 12.05 12.65 -0.64
C ARG A 96 12.95 12.18 -1.78
N LYS A 97 14.20 11.82 -1.49
CA LYS A 97 15.16 11.31 -2.48
C LYS A 97 14.74 9.96 -3.08
N GLU A 98 14.07 9.11 -2.30
CA GLU A 98 13.64 7.77 -2.72
C GLU A 98 12.35 7.79 -3.53
N ILE A 99 11.49 8.80 -3.30
CA ILE A 99 10.20 8.96 -4.00
C ILE A 99 10.23 10.00 -5.12
N ARG A 100 11.37 10.70 -5.32
CA ARG A 100 11.51 11.72 -6.36
C ARG A 100 11.22 11.15 -7.75
N ASP A 101 11.62 9.90 -7.94
CA ASP A 101 11.62 9.19 -9.20
C ASP A 101 10.39 8.24 -9.26
N ILE A 102 9.32 8.57 -8.53
CA ILE A 102 8.06 7.82 -8.49
C ILE A 102 6.97 8.71 -9.06
N ASP A 103 6.30 8.21 -10.10
CA ASP A 103 5.12 8.86 -10.66
C ASP A 103 3.86 8.23 -10.05
N PRO A 104 3.06 9.00 -9.28
CA PRO A 104 1.82 8.49 -8.72
C PRO A 104 0.67 8.39 -9.73
N GLU A 105 0.80 8.88 -10.98
CA GLU A 105 -0.21 8.68 -12.05
C GLU A 105 -1.65 9.04 -11.60
N GLU A 106 -1.82 10.21 -10.99
CA GLU A 106 -3.09 10.72 -10.41
C GLU A 106 -3.66 9.93 -9.21
N LEU A 107 -3.00 8.88 -8.75
CA LEU A 107 -3.45 8.04 -7.63
C LEU A 107 -3.27 8.74 -6.27
N ASP A 108 -4.12 8.38 -5.30
CA ASP A 108 -4.02 8.92 -3.94
C ASP A 108 -2.77 8.41 -3.23
N ILE A 109 -1.76 9.28 -3.10
CA ILE A 109 -0.51 8.98 -2.40
C ILE A 109 -0.70 8.55 -0.94
N ASN A 110 -1.82 8.89 -0.30
CA ASN A 110 -2.10 8.45 1.07
C ASN A 110 -2.42 6.95 1.16
N ARG A 111 -2.69 6.33 0.01
CA ARG A 111 -2.97 4.90 -0.16
C ARG A 111 -1.79 4.15 -0.77
N MET A 112 -0.63 4.80 -0.87
CA MET A 112 0.62 4.21 -1.35
C MET A 112 1.53 3.83 -0.19
N TYR A 113 2.11 2.63 -0.31
CA TYR A 113 2.96 2.03 0.69
C TYR A 113 4.19 1.41 0.06
N PHE A 114 5.31 1.54 0.75
CA PHE A 114 6.61 1.03 0.36
C PHE A 114 7.08 0.02 1.39
N LEU A 115 7.40 -1.17 0.92
CA LEU A 115 7.93 -2.23 1.76
C LEU A 115 9.44 -2.18 1.68
N GLN A 116 10.10 -2.17 2.83
CA GLN A 116 11.55 -2.28 2.91
C GLN A 116 11.98 -3.47 3.74
N TYR A 117 13.01 -4.16 3.26
CA TYR A 117 13.73 -5.20 3.99
C TYR A 117 15.20 -4.78 4.13
N LYS A 118 15.73 -4.72 5.36
CA LYS A 118 17.10 -4.26 5.64
C LYS A 118 17.43 -2.91 4.98
N LYS A 119 16.52 -1.93 5.09
CA LYS A 119 16.62 -0.57 4.51
C LYS A 119 16.69 -0.52 2.98
N ARG A 120 16.27 -1.58 2.30
CA ARG A 120 16.14 -1.62 0.84
C ARG A 120 14.68 -1.78 0.50
N GLN A 121 14.17 -0.91 -0.38
CA GLN A 121 12.84 -1.05 -0.94
C GLN A 121 12.76 -2.33 -1.77
N VAL A 122 11.67 -3.08 -1.58
CA VAL A 122 11.44 -4.38 -2.24
C VAL A 122 10.16 -4.39 -3.04
N LEU A 123 9.13 -3.68 -2.57
CA LEU A 123 7.83 -3.64 -3.20
C LEU A 123 7.20 -2.27 -2.94
N ALA A 124 6.50 -1.74 -3.93
CA ALA A 124 5.59 -0.63 -3.77
C ALA A 124 4.16 -1.12 -4.03
N VAL A 125 3.19 -0.63 -3.26
CA VAL A 125 1.79 -1.09 -3.32
C VAL A 125 0.86 0.11 -3.23
N TYR A 126 -0.19 0.12 -4.05
CA TYR A 126 -1.29 1.07 -4.00
C TYR A 126 -2.60 0.34 -3.68
N ILE A 127 -3.37 0.89 -2.72
CA ILE A 127 -4.63 0.30 -2.25
C ILE A 127 -5.84 1.13 -2.71
N GLU A 128 -6.78 0.49 -3.39
CA GLU A 128 -8.06 1.10 -3.74
C GLU A 128 -9.20 0.21 -3.23
N LYS A 129 -10.19 0.80 -2.53
CA LYS A 129 -11.39 0.10 -2.02
C LYS A 129 -11.07 -1.23 -1.32
N ASP A 130 -10.13 -1.20 -0.39
CA ASP A 130 -9.69 -2.36 0.41
C ASP A 130 -9.05 -3.53 -0.38
N LYS A 131 -8.61 -3.28 -1.61
CA LYS A 131 -7.82 -4.21 -2.41
C LYS A 131 -6.55 -3.54 -2.94
N ILE A 132 -5.55 -4.36 -3.27
CA ILE A 132 -4.34 -3.91 -3.95
C ILE A 132 -4.69 -3.67 -5.43
N ALA A 133 -4.66 -2.42 -5.85
CA ALA A 133 -4.95 -2.04 -7.23
C ALA A 133 -3.69 -1.94 -8.09
N SER A 134 -2.52 -1.75 -7.46
CA SER A 134 -1.23 -1.78 -8.14
C SER A 134 -0.14 -2.30 -7.22
N PHE A 135 0.78 -3.09 -7.74
CA PHE A 135 2.02 -3.44 -7.05
C PHE A 135 3.21 -3.45 -8.01
N THR A 136 4.39 -3.08 -7.52
CA THR A 136 5.58 -3.03 -8.36
C THR A 136 6.82 -3.42 -7.59
N LEU A 137 7.62 -4.30 -8.17
CA LEU A 137 8.94 -4.65 -7.66
C LEU A 137 9.89 -3.49 -7.91
N VAL A 138 10.60 -3.07 -6.87
CA VAL A 138 11.53 -1.95 -6.98
C VAL A 138 12.91 -2.51 -7.25
N SER A 139 13.24 -2.62 -8.54
CA SER A 139 14.50 -3.14 -9.05
C SER A 139 15.66 -2.17 -8.80
N LYS A 140 16.86 -2.71 -8.56
CA LYS A 140 18.10 -1.93 -8.56
C LYS A 140 18.48 -1.56 -10.00
N GLY A 141 18.10 -0.36 -10.40
CA GLY A 141 18.47 0.33 -11.62
C GLY A 141 17.77 1.69 -11.60
N ASN A 142 18.15 2.65 -12.42
CA ASN A 142 17.49 3.97 -12.50
C ASN A 142 16.04 3.92 -13.03
N ASN A 143 15.33 2.80 -12.86
CA ASN A 143 13.99 2.60 -13.36
C ASN A 143 12.99 3.05 -12.29
N LEU A 144 12.09 3.95 -12.71
CA LEU A 144 11.04 4.53 -11.91
C LEU A 144 10.11 3.42 -11.40
N ALA A 145 9.61 3.54 -10.16
CA ALA A 145 8.48 2.73 -9.74
C ALA A 145 7.22 3.34 -10.39
N HIS A 146 6.60 2.60 -11.31
CA HIS A 146 5.37 3.03 -11.98
C HIS A 146 4.17 2.33 -11.35
N PHE A 147 3.18 3.11 -10.89
CA PHE A 147 1.92 2.57 -10.39
C PHE A 147 0.89 2.59 -11.52
N VAL A 148 0.60 1.41 -12.07
CA VAL A 148 -0.49 1.22 -13.02
C VAL A 148 -1.53 0.32 -12.36
N THR A 149 -2.79 0.77 -12.37
CA THR A 149 -3.91 -0.05 -11.89
C THR A 149 -4.31 -1.08 -12.93
N TYR A 150 -4.63 -2.29 -12.49
CA TYR A 150 -5.00 -3.41 -13.36
C TYR A 150 -6.49 -3.53 -13.60
#